data_AF-A0A2A4Y7T6-F1
#
_entry.id   AF-A0A2A4Y7T6-F1
#
_cell.length_a   1.000
_cell.length_b   1.000
_cell.length_c   1.000
_cell.angle_alpha   90.00
_cell.angle_beta   90.00
_cell.angle_gamma   90.00
#
_symmetry.space_group_name_H-M   'P 1'
#
loop_
_entity.id
_entity.type
_entity.pdbx_description
1 polymer ?
#
loop_
_entity_poly.entity_id
_entity_poly.type
_entity_poly.pdbx_seq_one_letter_code
_entity_poly.pdbx_strand_id
1 'polypeptide(L)'
;MDMLFVRKLVTFASVFLFTLSAQAETETETQFNGVTKGAFAVSPSGAATYSIPIEVPPGIAGLQPELALSYNSQGGNGLLGMGWSLSGLSAITRCPKNYAQDGEIVGVKLEDTDRYCLNGQRLMVVNGMAYGTSGAEYRTEMDSFAKVTSYGTGYNNDGPAYFKVQTKAGRIIEFGNTSNSNVNVTIQSSGQQRILLWAVNKISDTVGNNLTISYIEESSIGHFRVSRMDYGNGNLSVQSISKY
;
A
#
# COMPACT_ATOMS: atom_id res chain seq x y z
N MET A 1 -43.59 -59.29 -57.38
CA MET A 1 -44.23 -58.26 -56.55
C MET A 1 -43.12 -57.39 -56.00
N ASP A 2 -43.26 -56.10 -56.23
CA ASP A 2 -42.27 -55.06 -56.14
C ASP A 2 -41.60 -54.81 -54.77
N MET A 3 -40.51 -54.02 -54.87
CA MET A 3 -40.16 -52.86 -54.02
C MET A 3 -39.14 -53.00 -52.87
N LEU A 4 -38.04 -52.24 -53.07
CA LEU A 4 -37.34 -51.28 -52.19
C LEU A 4 -36.61 -51.81 -50.93
N PHE A 5 -35.27 -51.81 -50.84
CA PHE A 5 -34.31 -50.68 -50.71
C PHE A 5 -34.48 -49.84 -49.43
N VAL A 6 -33.63 -50.04 -48.42
CA VAL A 6 -33.07 -48.94 -47.58
C VAL A 6 -31.66 -49.32 -47.08
N ARG A 7 -30.66 -48.57 -47.57
CA ARG A 7 -29.29 -48.49 -47.05
C ARG A 7 -29.29 -47.70 -45.73
N LYS A 8 -28.69 -48.22 -44.65
CA LYS A 8 -28.35 -47.39 -43.48
C LYS A 8 -26.93 -46.85 -43.65
N LEU A 9 -26.85 -45.55 -43.93
CA LEU A 9 -25.67 -44.71 -43.75
C LEU A 9 -25.32 -44.67 -42.25
N VAL A 10 -24.06 -44.88 -41.89
CA VAL A 10 -23.51 -44.46 -40.60
C VAL A 10 -22.55 -43.30 -40.88
N THR A 11 -22.93 -42.13 -40.40
CA THR A 11 -22.27 -40.85 -40.62
C THR A 11 -20.98 -40.76 -39.79
N PHE A 12 -19.87 -40.44 -40.43
CA PHE A 12 -18.59 -40.10 -39.78
C PHE A 12 -18.67 -38.65 -39.26
N ALA A 13 -18.62 -38.45 -37.95
CA ALA A 13 -18.46 -37.12 -37.35
C ALA A 13 -16.96 -36.80 -37.25
N SER A 14 -16.48 -35.91 -38.14
CA SER A 14 -15.13 -35.39 -38.12
C SER A 14 -15.01 -34.29 -37.07
N VAL A 15 -14.16 -34.50 -36.06
CA VAL A 15 -13.83 -33.50 -35.03
C VAL A 15 -12.66 -32.66 -35.56
N PHE A 16 -12.95 -31.41 -35.93
CA PHE A 16 -11.94 -30.43 -36.34
C PHE A 16 -11.35 -29.79 -35.08
N LEU A 17 -10.12 -30.14 -34.71
CA LEU A 17 -9.37 -29.49 -33.63
C LEU A 17 -8.79 -28.17 -34.17
N PHE A 18 -9.33 -27.03 -33.75
CA PHE A 18 -8.74 -25.72 -33.99
C PHE A 18 -7.65 -25.47 -32.94
N THR A 19 -6.38 -25.53 -33.34
CA THR A 19 -5.26 -25.07 -32.49
C THR A 19 -5.18 -23.54 -32.56
N LEU A 20 -5.53 -22.87 -31.47
CA LEU A 20 -5.32 -21.44 -31.30
C LEU A 20 -3.83 -21.19 -31.03
N SER A 21 -3.07 -20.77 -32.03
CA SER A 21 -1.72 -20.26 -31.83
C SER A 21 -1.79 -18.85 -31.24
N ALA A 22 -1.58 -18.72 -29.94
CA ALA A 22 -1.35 -17.41 -29.32
C ALA A 22 0.05 -16.93 -29.74
N GLN A 23 0.12 -15.96 -30.65
CA GLN A 23 1.35 -15.24 -30.95
C GLN A 23 1.58 -14.23 -29.82
N ALA A 24 2.64 -14.43 -29.04
CA ALA A 24 3.12 -13.41 -28.11
C ALA A 24 3.82 -12.32 -28.93
N GLU A 25 3.22 -11.13 -29.01
CA GLU A 25 3.89 -9.94 -29.53
C GLU A 25 4.96 -9.53 -28.53
N THR A 26 6.22 -9.63 -28.95
CA THR A 26 7.36 -9.15 -28.17
C THR A 26 7.48 -7.66 -28.45
N GLU A 27 6.91 -6.82 -27.59
CA GLU A 27 7.14 -5.38 -27.66
C GLU A 27 8.62 -5.11 -27.42
N THR A 28 9.31 -4.67 -28.48
CA THR A 28 10.71 -4.27 -28.41
C THR A 28 10.72 -2.85 -27.85
N GLU A 29 10.95 -2.70 -26.53
CA GLU A 29 11.17 -1.39 -25.93
C GLU A 29 12.43 -0.76 -26.56
N THR A 30 12.23 0.21 -27.45
CA THR A 30 13.29 1.13 -27.83
C THR A 30 13.63 1.98 -26.62
N GLN A 31 14.68 1.60 -25.90
CA GLN A 31 15.24 2.36 -24.80
C GLN A 31 15.75 3.71 -25.32
N PHE A 32 14.89 4.73 -25.26
CA PHE A 32 15.28 6.11 -25.51
C PHE A 32 15.68 6.75 -24.17
N ASN A 33 16.98 7.04 -24.00
CA ASN A 33 17.59 7.52 -22.74
C ASN A 33 17.28 9.00 -22.44
N GLY A 34 16.01 9.40 -22.54
CA GLY A 34 15.56 10.78 -22.30
C GLY A 34 14.07 10.92 -22.02
N VAL A 35 13.31 9.83 -21.91
CA VAL A 35 11.90 9.85 -21.48
C VAL A 35 11.82 9.32 -20.06
N THR A 36 11.05 9.97 -19.19
CA THR A 36 10.62 9.34 -17.95
C THR A 36 9.82 8.09 -18.32
N LYS A 37 10.12 6.94 -17.69
CA LYS A 37 9.42 5.67 -17.95
C LYS A 37 7.98 5.72 -17.42
N GLY A 38 7.10 6.46 -18.10
CA GLY A 38 5.71 6.60 -17.71
C GLY A 38 4.84 5.48 -18.26
N ALA A 39 4.05 4.83 -17.41
CA ALA A 39 3.06 3.85 -17.82
C ALA A 39 1.65 4.45 -17.77
N PHE A 40 0.92 4.42 -18.88
CA PHE A 40 -0.49 4.82 -18.96
C PHE A 40 -1.39 3.59 -18.92
N ALA A 41 -2.49 3.66 -18.16
CA ALA A 41 -3.51 2.62 -18.17
C ALA A 41 -4.91 3.20 -17.88
N VAL A 42 -5.94 2.47 -18.25
CA VAL A 42 -7.32 2.72 -17.81
C VAL A 42 -7.69 1.69 -16.75
N SER A 43 -8.04 2.17 -15.56
CA SER A 43 -8.43 1.30 -14.45
C SER A 43 -9.79 0.62 -14.71
N PRO A 44 -10.11 -0.50 -14.03
CA PRO A 44 -11.42 -1.15 -14.13
C PRO A 44 -12.61 -0.25 -13.77
N SER A 45 -12.40 0.83 -13.01
CA SER A 45 -13.40 1.85 -12.69
C SER A 45 -13.50 2.97 -13.74
N GLY A 46 -12.79 2.85 -14.87
CA GLY A 46 -12.80 3.81 -15.97
C GLY A 46 -11.93 5.06 -15.73
N ALA A 47 -11.13 5.11 -14.67
CA ALA A 47 -10.20 6.22 -14.44
C ALA A 47 -8.96 6.10 -15.33
N ALA A 48 -8.52 7.22 -15.92
CA ALA A 48 -7.21 7.31 -16.56
C ALA A 48 -6.12 7.35 -15.48
N THR A 49 -5.10 6.51 -15.63
CA THR A 49 -4.01 6.37 -14.67
C THR A 49 -2.67 6.52 -15.37
N TYR A 50 -1.71 7.18 -14.70
CA TYR A 50 -0.35 7.35 -15.19
C TYR A 50 0.63 7.11 -14.05
N SER A 51 1.70 6.35 -14.28
CA SER A 51 2.70 6.05 -13.25
C SER A 51 4.10 6.36 -13.75
N ILE A 52 4.82 7.25 -13.07
CA ILE A 52 6.20 7.63 -13.38
C ILE A 52 7.11 7.17 -12.22
N PRO A 53 7.90 6.11 -12.36
CA PRO A 53 8.81 5.65 -11.32
C PRO A 53 9.92 6.70 -11.11
N ILE A 54 10.30 6.89 -9.85
CA ILE A 54 11.45 7.70 -9.46
C ILE A 54 12.64 6.75 -9.40
N GLU A 55 13.54 6.86 -10.38
CA GLU A 55 14.75 6.04 -10.41
C GLU A 55 15.72 6.50 -9.32
N VAL A 56 16.10 5.57 -8.45
CA VAL A 56 17.08 5.78 -7.38
C VAL A 56 18.24 4.82 -7.56
N PRO A 57 19.46 5.18 -7.10
CA PRO A 57 20.58 4.26 -7.06
C PRO A 57 20.22 2.93 -6.37
N PRO A 58 20.74 1.80 -6.86
CA PRO A 58 20.45 0.51 -6.27
C PRO A 58 20.94 0.43 -4.82
N GLY A 59 20.09 -0.12 -3.96
CA GLY A 59 20.40 -0.33 -2.55
C GLY A 59 21.13 -1.65 -2.30
N ILE A 60 21.75 -1.77 -1.12
CA ILE A 60 22.39 -3.02 -0.69
C ILE A 60 21.31 -4.11 -0.58
N ALA A 61 21.57 -5.28 -1.15
CA ALA A 61 20.65 -6.42 -1.19
C ALA A 61 19.25 -6.08 -1.76
N GLY A 62 19.16 -5.10 -2.67
CA GLY A 62 17.90 -4.66 -3.27
C GLY A 62 16.99 -3.90 -2.29
N LEU A 63 17.52 -3.43 -1.16
CA LEU A 63 16.81 -2.56 -0.24
C LEU A 63 16.97 -1.09 -0.65
N GLN A 64 16.04 -0.64 -1.50
CA GLN A 64 15.97 0.73 -1.99
C GLN A 64 14.52 1.25 -1.93
N PRO A 65 14.31 2.57 -1.90
CA PRO A 65 13.00 3.15 -2.08
C PRO A 65 12.41 2.77 -3.45
N GLU A 66 11.17 2.32 -3.46
CA GLU A 66 10.36 2.18 -4.67
C GLU A 66 9.31 3.28 -4.64
N LEU A 67 9.59 4.40 -5.31
CA LEU A 67 8.69 5.55 -5.36
C LEU A 67 8.21 5.79 -6.78
N ALA A 68 6.97 6.27 -6.94
CA ALA A 68 6.47 6.72 -8.23
C ALA A 68 5.51 7.91 -8.07
N LEU A 69 5.47 8.77 -9.10
CA LEU A 69 4.41 9.75 -9.26
C LEU A 69 3.23 9.04 -9.91
N SER A 70 2.12 8.96 -9.20
CA SER A 70 0.91 8.29 -9.65
C SER A 70 -0.20 9.30 -9.88
N TYR A 71 -0.68 9.36 -11.12
CA TYR A 71 -1.86 10.10 -11.53
C TYR A 71 -3.09 9.20 -11.57
N ASN A 72 -4.23 9.72 -11.10
CA ASN A 72 -5.55 9.14 -11.29
C ASN A 72 -6.53 10.28 -11.61
N SER A 73 -7.24 10.20 -12.73
CA SER A 73 -8.18 11.25 -13.16
C SER A 73 -9.39 11.44 -12.23
N GLN A 74 -9.68 10.46 -11.38
CA GLN A 74 -10.69 10.53 -10.31
C GLN A 74 -10.07 10.87 -8.95
N GLY A 75 -8.75 11.08 -8.90
CA GLY A 75 -8.02 11.47 -7.70
C GLY A 75 -8.32 12.91 -7.28
N GLY A 76 -8.35 13.14 -5.98
CA GLY A 76 -8.53 14.46 -5.39
C GLY A 76 -7.27 15.34 -5.47
N ASN A 77 -7.31 16.47 -4.75
CA ASN A 77 -6.12 17.29 -4.58
C ASN A 77 -5.15 16.65 -3.57
N GLY A 78 -3.85 16.73 -3.85
CA GLY A 78 -2.81 16.22 -2.97
C GLY A 78 -1.55 17.09 -3.01
N LEU A 79 -0.48 16.59 -2.38
CA LEU A 79 0.82 17.28 -2.29
C LEU A 79 1.40 17.69 -3.65
N LEU A 80 1.06 16.95 -4.71
CA LEU A 80 1.57 17.15 -6.07
C LEU A 80 0.53 17.77 -7.01
N GLY A 81 -0.60 18.24 -6.47
CA GLY A 81 -1.72 18.81 -7.22
C GLY A 81 -2.84 17.81 -7.52
N MET A 82 -3.84 18.28 -8.27
CA MET A 82 -5.05 17.52 -8.60
C MET A 82 -4.74 16.23 -9.35
N GLY A 83 -5.22 15.11 -8.83
CA GLY A 83 -5.07 13.79 -9.42
C GLY A 83 -3.67 13.17 -9.27
N TRP A 84 -2.68 13.92 -8.78
CA TRP A 84 -1.31 13.43 -8.60
C TRP A 84 -1.01 13.09 -7.14
N SER A 85 -0.30 11.99 -6.94
CA SER A 85 0.13 11.50 -5.63
C SER A 85 1.51 10.87 -5.71
N LEU A 86 2.22 10.83 -4.58
CA LEU A 86 3.44 10.05 -4.44
C LEU A 86 3.07 8.67 -3.92
N SER A 87 3.30 7.63 -4.71
CA SER A 87 3.12 6.24 -4.33
C SER A 87 4.43 5.59 -3.88
N GLY A 88 4.33 4.42 -3.26
CA GLY A 88 5.47 3.70 -2.69
C GLY A 88 5.68 3.91 -1.18
N LEU A 89 4.86 4.78 -0.57
CA LEU A 89 4.85 4.99 0.87
C LEU A 89 3.73 4.16 1.50
N SER A 90 4.11 3.31 2.45
CA SER A 90 3.17 2.52 3.23
C SER A 90 2.78 3.25 4.51
N ALA A 91 1.55 3.08 4.96
CA ALA A 91 1.10 3.60 6.23
C ALA A 91 0.08 2.66 6.87
N ILE A 92 0.00 2.71 8.19
CA ILE A 92 -1.15 2.23 8.94
C ILE A 92 -2.01 3.44 9.28
N THR A 93 -3.30 3.34 9.01
CA THR A 93 -4.27 4.42 9.27
C THR A 93 -5.42 3.91 10.10
N ARG A 94 -6.11 4.83 10.76
CA ARG A 94 -7.46 4.54 11.25
C ARG A 94 -8.41 4.39 10.06
N CYS A 95 -9.31 3.43 10.15
CA CYS A 95 -10.32 3.15 9.14
C CYS A 95 -11.71 2.94 9.76
N PRO A 96 -12.78 3.28 9.02
CA PRO A 96 -14.14 3.16 9.52
C PRO A 96 -14.53 1.71 9.80
N LYS A 97 -15.50 1.56 10.70
CA LYS A 97 -16.21 0.30 10.90
C LYS A 97 -17.25 0.09 9.81
N ASN A 98 -17.50 -1.16 9.50
CA ASN A 98 -18.50 -1.57 8.52
C ASN A 98 -19.39 -2.67 9.10
N TYR A 99 -20.57 -2.82 8.50
CA TYR A 99 -21.58 -3.71 9.06
C TYR A 99 -21.16 -5.19 9.04
N ALA A 100 -20.44 -5.62 8.00
CA ALA A 100 -20.10 -7.04 7.83
C ALA A 100 -19.07 -7.54 8.85
N GLN A 101 -18.13 -6.70 9.31
CA GLN A 101 -17.10 -7.09 10.26
C GLN A 101 -17.40 -6.60 11.68
N ASP A 102 -18.06 -5.46 11.85
CA ASP A 102 -18.29 -4.83 13.16
C ASP A 102 -19.78 -4.84 13.60
N GLY A 103 -20.72 -5.20 12.71
CA GLY A 103 -22.16 -5.14 13.00
C GLY A 103 -22.76 -3.72 13.04
N GLU A 104 -21.94 -2.71 12.75
CA GLU A 104 -22.31 -1.29 12.74
C GLU A 104 -21.52 -0.53 11.66
N ILE A 105 -22.06 0.59 11.18
CA ILE A 105 -21.37 1.49 10.25
C ILE A 105 -21.01 2.75 11.03
N VAL A 106 -19.72 2.93 11.30
CA VAL A 106 -19.21 4.07 12.09
C VAL A 106 -17.96 4.63 11.42
N GLY A 107 -17.95 5.93 11.18
CA GLY A 107 -16.76 6.65 10.70
C GLY A 107 -15.62 6.64 11.72
N VAL A 108 -14.42 7.05 11.32
CA VAL A 108 -13.30 7.24 12.25
C VAL A 108 -13.65 8.35 13.23
N LYS A 109 -13.63 8.06 14.53
CA LYS A 109 -13.96 9.02 15.59
C LYS A 109 -12.76 9.55 16.36
N LEU A 110 -11.57 8.99 16.13
CA LEU A 110 -10.35 9.24 16.90
C LEU A 110 -10.50 8.77 18.36
N GLU A 111 -11.09 7.58 18.52
CA GLU A 111 -11.36 6.91 19.79
C GLU A 111 -10.69 5.52 19.81
N ASP A 112 -10.57 4.90 20.98
CA ASP A 112 -10.01 3.56 21.15
C ASP A 112 -10.83 2.45 20.48
N THR A 113 -12.08 2.76 20.10
CA THR A 113 -12.96 1.86 19.35
C THR A 113 -12.69 1.84 17.85
N ASP A 114 -11.86 2.75 17.34
CA ASP A 114 -11.48 2.79 15.93
C ASP A 114 -10.70 1.53 15.53
N ARG A 115 -10.52 1.40 14.22
CA ARG A 115 -9.92 0.23 13.61
C ARG A 115 -8.73 0.63 12.78
N TYR A 116 -7.78 -0.27 12.63
CA TYR A 116 -6.53 -0.01 11.91
C TYR A 116 -6.52 -0.72 10.57
N CYS A 117 -5.98 -0.04 9.57
CA CYS A 117 -5.83 -0.56 8.23
C CYS A 117 -4.39 -0.37 7.75
N LEU A 118 -3.75 -1.46 7.31
CA LEU A 118 -2.45 -1.42 6.64
C LEU A 118 -2.67 -1.20 5.15
N ASN A 119 -2.24 -0.05 4.62
CA ASN A 119 -2.45 0.33 3.22
C ASN A 119 -3.92 0.22 2.76
N GLY A 120 -4.85 0.62 3.64
CA GLY A 120 -6.29 0.52 3.39
C GLY A 120 -6.91 -0.84 3.67
N GLN A 121 -6.10 -1.87 3.97
CA GLN A 121 -6.61 -3.20 4.28
C GLN A 121 -6.76 -3.42 5.79
N ARG A 122 -7.96 -3.85 6.20
CA ARG A 122 -8.33 -4.01 7.60
C ARG A 122 -7.42 -4.98 8.36
N LEU A 123 -6.96 -4.55 9.54
CA LEU A 123 -6.22 -5.37 10.49
C LEU A 123 -7.18 -6.07 11.45
N MET A 124 -7.11 -7.40 11.47
CA MET A 124 -7.89 -8.31 12.29
C MET A 124 -6.98 -8.88 13.37
N VAL A 125 -7.35 -8.71 14.65
CA VAL A 125 -6.57 -9.25 15.76
C VAL A 125 -6.65 -10.77 15.78
N VAL A 126 -5.53 -11.45 16.01
CA VAL A 126 -5.44 -12.93 15.91
C VAL A 126 -4.93 -13.61 17.17
N ASN A 127 -4.30 -12.89 18.09
CA ASN A 127 -3.75 -13.46 19.33
C ASN A 127 -4.66 -13.30 20.55
N GLY A 128 -5.93 -12.94 20.35
CA GLY A 128 -6.94 -12.85 21.42
C GLY A 128 -6.78 -11.66 22.37
N MET A 129 -5.83 -10.75 22.13
CA MET A 129 -5.66 -9.55 22.95
C MET A 129 -6.65 -8.45 22.56
N ALA A 130 -6.85 -7.49 23.46
CA ALA A 130 -7.71 -6.35 23.19
C ALA A 130 -7.17 -5.53 22.00
N TYR A 131 -8.07 -5.12 21.11
CA TYR A 131 -7.71 -4.40 19.89
C TYR A 131 -6.99 -3.08 20.22
N GLY A 132 -5.90 -2.77 19.52
CA GLY A 132 -5.11 -1.56 19.72
C GLY A 132 -4.17 -1.56 20.92
N THR A 133 -4.17 -2.62 21.75
CA THR A 133 -3.26 -2.70 22.91
C THR A 133 -1.84 -3.10 22.51
N SER A 134 -0.86 -2.72 23.33
CA SER A 134 0.54 -3.10 23.11
C SER A 134 0.71 -4.61 23.13
N GLY A 135 1.35 -5.14 22.10
CA GLY A 135 1.57 -6.57 21.85
C GLY A 135 0.47 -7.24 21.01
N ALA A 136 -0.66 -6.57 20.74
CA ALA A 136 -1.73 -7.18 19.96
C ALA A 136 -1.21 -7.52 18.55
N GLU A 137 -1.48 -8.73 18.10
CA GLU A 137 -1.03 -9.23 16.80
C GLU A 137 -2.20 -9.26 15.83
N TYR A 138 -1.96 -8.80 14.62
CA TYR A 138 -2.96 -8.70 13.56
C TYR A 138 -2.51 -9.38 12.28
N ARG A 139 -3.50 -9.77 11.50
CA ARG A 139 -3.38 -10.10 10.07
C ARG A 139 -4.26 -9.17 9.26
N THR A 140 -3.89 -8.99 8.01
CA THR A 140 -4.75 -8.29 7.06
C THR A 140 -5.94 -9.18 6.69
N GLU A 141 -7.12 -8.59 6.46
CA GLU A 141 -8.35 -9.36 6.22
C GLU A 141 -8.23 -10.39 5.08
N MET A 142 -7.82 -9.95 3.88
CA MET A 142 -7.20 -10.83 2.88
C MET A 142 -5.74 -11.11 3.29
N ASP A 143 -5.44 -12.30 3.80
CA ASP A 143 -4.13 -12.55 4.41
C ASP A 143 -2.97 -12.34 3.43
N SER A 144 -2.11 -11.38 3.76
CA SER A 144 -0.86 -11.08 3.05
C SER A 144 0.32 -11.92 3.58
N PHE A 145 0.08 -12.76 4.59
CA PHE A 145 1.07 -13.48 5.38
C PHE A 145 2.04 -12.58 6.15
N ALA A 146 1.72 -11.29 6.27
CA ALA A 146 2.43 -10.37 7.12
C ALA A 146 1.90 -10.46 8.56
N LYS A 147 2.80 -10.51 9.55
CA LYS A 147 2.44 -10.38 10.96
C LYS A 147 2.59 -8.92 11.37
N VAL A 148 1.49 -8.31 11.80
CA VAL A 148 1.49 -6.94 12.32
C VAL A 148 1.40 -6.99 13.84
N THR A 149 2.21 -6.21 14.55
CA THR A 149 2.17 -6.12 16.01
C THR A 149 2.13 -4.66 16.43
N SER A 150 1.18 -4.28 17.29
CA SER A 150 1.14 -2.95 17.91
C SER A 150 2.06 -2.86 19.11
N TYR A 151 2.62 -1.68 19.37
CA TYR A 151 3.52 -1.46 20.50
C TYR A 151 3.28 -0.13 21.18
N GLY A 152 3.48 -0.12 22.49
CA GLY A 152 3.32 1.06 23.33
C GLY A 152 1.88 1.55 23.35
N THR A 153 1.69 2.70 23.97
CA THR A 153 0.40 3.37 24.08
C THR A 153 0.55 4.78 23.53
N GLY A 154 -0.36 5.17 22.64
CA GLY A 154 -0.40 6.50 22.05
C GLY A 154 -0.79 7.59 23.05
N TYR A 155 -0.97 8.81 22.55
CA TYR A 155 -1.41 9.94 23.36
C TYR A 155 -2.75 9.67 24.03
N ASN A 156 -2.91 10.13 25.28
CA ASN A 156 -4.16 10.04 26.04
C ASN A 156 -4.72 8.61 26.17
N ASN A 157 -3.83 7.62 26.22
CA ASN A 157 -4.17 6.18 26.31
C ASN A 157 -4.99 5.66 25.12
N ASP A 158 -4.85 6.29 23.95
CA ASP A 158 -5.66 5.98 22.77
C ASP A 158 -4.82 5.30 21.68
N GLY A 159 -5.09 4.00 21.52
CA GLY A 159 -4.42 3.17 20.53
C GLY A 159 -2.91 2.98 20.77
N PRO A 160 -2.23 2.38 19.79
CA PRO A 160 -0.80 2.08 19.90
C PRO A 160 0.09 3.27 19.57
N ALA A 161 1.28 3.30 20.16
CA ALA A 161 2.27 4.32 19.85
C ALA A 161 2.88 4.11 18.46
N TYR A 162 3.15 2.85 18.10
CA TYR A 162 3.72 2.48 16.80
C TYR A 162 3.37 1.02 16.46
N PHE A 163 3.67 0.62 15.23
CA PHE A 163 3.50 -0.77 14.78
C PHE A 163 4.80 -1.32 14.18
N LYS A 164 4.96 -2.64 14.24
CA LYS A 164 5.93 -3.37 13.42
C LYS A 164 5.21 -4.40 12.56
N VAL A 165 5.62 -4.50 11.31
CA VAL A 165 5.13 -5.48 10.34
C VAL A 165 6.30 -6.37 9.94
N GLN A 166 6.16 -7.67 10.18
CA GLN A 166 7.08 -8.70 9.71
C GLN A 166 6.48 -9.31 8.45
N THR A 167 7.13 -9.12 7.31
CA THR A 167 6.65 -9.66 6.03
C THR A 167 6.99 -11.14 5.90
N LYS A 168 6.32 -11.85 4.99
CA LYS A 168 6.67 -13.24 4.63
C LYS A 168 8.12 -13.40 4.19
N ALA A 169 8.72 -12.37 3.60
CA ALA A 169 10.11 -12.36 3.17
C ALA A 169 11.12 -12.08 4.31
N GLY A 170 10.65 -11.95 5.56
CA GLY A 170 11.50 -11.71 6.73
C GLY A 170 11.92 -10.24 6.92
N ARG A 171 11.43 -9.31 6.10
CA ARG A 171 11.66 -7.87 6.32
C ARG A 171 10.86 -7.38 7.51
N ILE A 172 11.43 -6.48 8.29
CA ILE A 172 10.78 -5.77 9.39
C ILE A 172 10.53 -4.33 8.96
N ILE A 173 9.26 -3.93 8.97
CA ILE A 173 8.83 -2.57 8.65
C ILE A 173 8.29 -1.93 9.93
N GLU A 174 8.79 -0.76 10.28
CA GLU A 174 8.33 0.02 11.44
C GLU A 174 7.50 1.20 10.95
N PHE A 175 6.38 1.45 11.64
CA PHE A 175 5.43 2.52 11.36
C PHE A 175 5.25 3.39 12.58
N GLY A 176 5.48 4.70 12.46
CA GLY A 176 5.23 5.65 13.54
C GLY A 176 6.20 5.58 14.72
N ASN A 177 7.34 4.90 14.57
CA ASN A 177 8.31 4.68 15.65
C ASN A 177 9.36 5.81 15.76
N THR A 178 9.08 6.98 15.18
CA THR A 178 9.88 8.21 15.33
C THR A 178 8.96 9.39 15.61
N SER A 179 9.50 10.46 16.19
CA SER A 179 8.72 11.65 16.56
C SER A 179 7.99 12.32 15.39
N ASN A 180 8.49 12.16 14.16
CA ASN A 180 7.96 12.77 12.94
C ASN A 180 7.27 11.78 12.00
N SER A 181 7.09 10.51 12.37
CA SER A 181 6.45 9.51 11.49
C SER A 181 4.98 9.26 11.80
N ASN A 182 4.39 10.09 12.65
CA ASN A 182 2.96 10.06 12.96
C ASN A 182 2.31 11.35 12.45
N VAL A 183 1.06 11.24 12.00
CA VAL A 183 0.20 12.42 11.80
C VAL A 183 -0.71 12.52 13.00
N ASN A 184 -0.55 13.61 13.75
CA ASN A 184 -1.30 13.84 14.98
C ASN A 184 -2.46 14.82 14.73
N VAL A 185 -3.61 14.54 15.32
CA VAL A 185 -4.78 15.41 15.30
C VAL A 185 -5.07 15.88 16.71
N THR A 186 -5.20 17.20 16.88
CA THR A 186 -5.65 17.80 18.14
C THR A 186 -7.17 17.97 18.09
N ILE A 187 -7.87 17.32 19.02
CA ILE A 187 -9.31 17.45 19.19
C ILE A 187 -9.61 18.82 19.79
N GLN A 188 -10.24 19.73 19.03
CA GLN A 188 -10.44 21.12 19.42
C GLN A 188 -11.23 21.28 20.74
N SER A 189 -12.19 20.40 21.00
CA SER A 189 -13.05 20.49 22.18
C SER A 189 -12.35 20.11 23.49
N SER A 190 -11.33 19.24 23.44
CA SER A 190 -10.63 18.73 24.63
C SER A 190 -9.16 19.12 24.70
N GLY A 191 -8.59 19.64 23.62
CA GLY A 191 -7.15 19.89 23.48
C GLY A 191 -6.29 18.62 23.40
N GLN A 192 -6.92 17.44 23.42
CA GLN A 192 -6.20 16.18 23.42
C GLN A 192 -5.69 15.81 22.02
N GLN A 193 -4.48 15.27 21.96
CA GLN A 193 -3.91 14.73 20.74
C GLN A 193 -4.27 13.25 20.54
N ARG A 194 -4.42 12.84 19.29
CA ARG A 194 -4.65 11.48 18.83
C ARG A 194 -3.84 11.22 17.56
N ILE A 195 -3.37 9.99 17.37
CA ILE A 195 -2.65 9.61 16.16
C ILE A 195 -3.66 9.16 15.11
N LEU A 196 -3.65 9.80 13.94
CA LEU A 196 -4.52 9.45 12.80
C LEU A 196 -3.83 8.43 11.86
N LEU A 197 -2.53 8.59 11.66
CA LEU A 197 -1.74 7.83 10.71
C LEU A 197 -0.35 7.55 11.29
N TRP A 198 0.12 6.31 11.12
CA TRP A 198 1.47 5.86 11.40
C TRP A 198 2.18 5.58 10.07
N ALA A 199 3.07 6.48 9.66
CA ALA A 199 3.81 6.37 8.41
C ALA A 199 5.01 5.44 8.56
N VAL A 200 5.39 4.74 7.49
CA VAL A 200 6.61 3.91 7.49
C VAL A 200 7.85 4.76 7.80
N ASN A 201 8.56 4.44 8.87
CA ASN A 201 9.78 5.16 9.25
C ASN A 201 11.05 4.36 9.02
N LYS A 202 10.95 3.03 8.95
CA LYS A 202 12.10 2.15 8.76
C LYS A 202 11.70 0.83 8.11
N ILE A 203 12.51 0.36 7.16
CA ILE A 203 12.46 -0.99 6.60
C ILE A 203 13.84 -1.61 6.85
N SER A 204 13.88 -2.78 7.46
CA SER A 204 15.11 -3.54 7.72
C SER A 204 15.02 -4.93 7.11
N ASP A 205 16.14 -5.41 6.58
CA ASP A 205 16.28 -6.80 6.17
C ASP A 205 16.78 -7.68 7.33
N THR A 206 16.97 -8.97 7.05
CA THR A 206 17.42 -9.97 8.05
C THR A 206 18.91 -9.90 8.37
N VAL A 207 19.69 -9.14 7.60
CA VAL A 207 21.16 -9.05 7.71
C VAL A 207 21.65 -7.69 8.20
N GLY A 208 20.73 -6.77 8.50
CA GLY A 208 21.00 -5.49 9.17
C GLY A 208 20.98 -4.27 8.26
N ASN A 209 20.81 -4.42 6.94
CA ASN A 209 20.62 -3.28 6.06
C ASN A 209 19.27 -2.63 6.37
N ASN A 210 19.23 -1.31 6.29
CA ASN A 210 18.03 -0.55 6.54
C ASN A 210 17.84 0.59 5.55
N LEU A 211 16.56 0.92 5.35
CA LEU A 211 16.06 2.11 4.69
C LEU A 211 15.26 2.88 5.74
N THR A 212 15.67 4.10 6.06
CA THR A 212 14.96 4.99 6.98
C THR A 212 14.30 6.13 6.24
N ILE A 213 13.10 6.53 6.68
CA ILE A 213 12.31 7.58 6.05
C ILE A 213 12.00 8.63 7.11
N SER A 214 12.32 9.88 6.80
CA SER A 214 12.07 11.05 7.61
C SER A 214 11.01 11.93 6.95
N TYR A 215 10.22 12.60 7.78
CA TYR A 215 9.12 13.45 7.36
C TYR A 215 9.24 14.85 7.97
N ILE A 216 8.58 15.79 7.32
CA ILE A 216 8.26 17.11 7.87
C ILE A 216 6.76 17.11 8.15
N GLU A 217 6.40 17.40 9.41
CA GLU A 217 5.04 17.64 9.86
C GLU A 217 4.90 19.13 10.19
N GLU A 218 4.01 19.82 9.48
CA GLU A 218 3.61 21.20 9.78
C GLU A 218 2.17 21.18 10.25
N SER A 219 1.98 20.90 11.55
CA SER A 219 0.68 20.66 12.17
C SER A 219 -0.29 21.84 12.09
N SER A 220 0.21 23.07 11.90
CA SER A 220 -0.60 24.29 11.77
C SER A 220 -1.40 24.36 10.45
N ILE A 221 -0.90 23.70 9.40
CA ILE A 221 -1.51 23.67 8.06
C ILE A 221 -1.83 22.25 7.61
N GLY A 222 -1.61 21.25 8.48
CA GLY A 222 -1.90 19.84 8.20
C GLY A 222 -1.01 19.22 7.13
N HIS A 223 0.17 19.79 6.86
CA HIS A 223 1.08 19.25 5.86
C HIS A 223 1.95 18.15 6.47
N PHE A 224 1.94 16.98 5.83
CA PHE A 224 2.79 15.86 6.17
C PHE A 224 3.43 15.33 4.89
N ARG A 225 4.76 15.43 4.79
CA ARG A 225 5.50 15.04 3.58
C ARG A 225 6.82 14.38 3.91
N VAL A 226 7.27 13.47 3.05
CA VAL A 226 8.61 12.90 3.14
C VAL A 226 9.63 14.01 2.90
N SER A 227 10.64 14.09 3.76
CA SER A 227 11.75 15.02 3.64
C SER A 227 13.01 14.34 3.14
N ARG A 228 13.28 13.13 3.63
CA ARG A 228 14.52 12.40 3.35
C ARG A 228 14.33 10.90 3.49
N MET A 229 14.97 10.15 2.60
CA MET A 229 15.14 8.69 2.72
C MET A 229 16.61 8.36 2.70
N ASP A 230 17.08 7.56 3.66
CA ASP A 230 18.47 7.12 3.76
C ASP A 230 18.54 5.59 3.67
N TYR A 231 19.44 5.08 2.84
CA TYR A 231 19.66 3.65 2.62
C TYR A 231 21.14 3.38 2.29
N GLY A 232 21.50 2.11 2.09
CA GLY A 232 22.90 1.72 1.87
C GLY A 232 23.80 2.01 3.07
N ASN A 233 23.27 1.76 4.28
CA ASN A 233 23.92 2.07 5.56
C ASN A 233 24.21 3.57 5.78
N GLY A 234 23.33 4.44 5.27
CA GLY A 234 23.42 5.89 5.45
C GLY A 234 24.29 6.61 4.41
N ASN A 235 24.84 5.88 3.44
CA ASN A 235 25.69 6.46 2.38
C ASN A 235 24.90 6.99 1.18
N LEU A 236 23.63 6.58 1.03
CA LEU A 236 22.77 7.01 -0.06
C LEU A 236 21.55 7.71 0.52
N SER A 237 21.25 8.91 0.02
CA SER A 237 20.10 9.68 0.46
C SER A 237 19.31 10.24 -0.71
N VAL A 238 17.98 10.16 -0.65
CA VAL A 238 17.05 10.88 -1.53
C VAL A 238 16.37 11.95 -0.70
N GLN A 239 16.39 13.20 -1.14
CA GLN A 239 15.81 14.32 -0.42
C GLN A 239 14.73 14.99 -1.26
N SER A 240 13.65 15.42 -0.60
CA SER A 240 12.68 16.29 -1.25
C SER A 240 13.28 17.68 -1.44
N ILE A 241 13.34 18.18 -2.67
CA ILE A 241 13.69 19.57 -2.94
C ILE A 241 12.39 20.37 -2.92
N SER A 242 12.02 20.90 -1.76
CA SER A 242 10.94 21.88 -1.65
C SER A 242 11.58 23.19 -1.18
N LYS A 243 11.81 24.10 -2.13
CA LYS A 243 12.17 25.50 -1.89
C LYS A 243 10.99 26.40 -2.28
N TYR A 244 9.80 26.17 -1.75
CA TYR A 244 8.67 27.09 -1.92
C TYR A 244 7.78 27.05 -0.69
#